data_AF-A0A3B0P1G6-F1
#
_entry.id   AF-A0A3B0P1G6-F1
#
_cell.length_a   1.000
_cell.length_b   1.000
_cell.length_c   1.000
_cell.angle_alpha   90.00
_cell.angle_beta   90.00
_cell.angle_gamma   90.00
#
_symmetry.space_group_name_H-M   'P 1'
#
loop_
_entity.id
_entity.type
_entity.pdbx_description
1 polymer ?
#
loop_
_entity_poly.entity_id
_entity_poly.type
_entity_poly.pdbx_seq_one_letter_code
_entity_poly.pdbx_strand_id
1 'polypeptide(L)'
;MKQDKNKIERKKKLKYLGKFDPLKNEIVSIMDKDGKITNPKLMPEISNDEIIDAYKMMNLSRRQDIYQNTMQRQGRLLSFLSSTGQEACEVAYINALNKKTDYFVSGYRNSAAWLAMGQPPRNIMLYW
;
A
#
# COMPACT_ATOMS: atom_id res chain seq x y z
N MET A 1 -4.42 -10.00 37.00
CA MET A 1 -3.29 -9.47 36.18
C MET A 1 -3.32 -9.80 34.67
N LYS A 2 -4.07 -10.80 34.16
CA LYS A 2 -4.15 -11.07 32.70
C LYS A 2 -5.19 -10.23 31.94
N GLN A 3 -6.23 -9.72 32.61
CA GLN A 3 -7.30 -8.91 31.98
C GLN A 3 -6.84 -7.50 31.55
N ASP A 4 -5.96 -6.85 32.30
CA ASP A 4 -5.48 -5.49 31.96
C ASP A 4 -4.54 -5.45 30.76
N LYS A 5 -3.69 -6.47 30.59
CA LYS A 5 -2.83 -6.59 29.40
C LYS A 5 -3.66 -6.64 28.12
N ASN A 6 -4.71 -7.46 28.10
CA ASN A 6 -5.67 -7.57 26.98
C ASN A 6 -6.43 -6.25 26.70
N LYS A 7 -6.71 -5.45 27.74
CA LYS A 7 -7.41 -4.16 27.61
C LYS A 7 -6.49 -3.07 27.05
N ILE A 8 -5.22 -3.06 27.46
CA ILE A 8 -4.18 -2.15 26.94
C ILE A 8 -3.84 -2.51 25.48
N GLU A 9 -3.76 -3.80 25.15
CA GLU A 9 -3.57 -4.30 23.79
C GLU A 9 -4.75 -3.97 22.86
N ARG A 10 -6.00 -4.11 23.36
CA ARG A 10 -7.21 -3.64 22.67
C ARG A 10 -7.23 -2.12 22.46
N LYS A 11 -6.83 -1.31 23.46
CA LYS A 11 -6.72 0.15 23.32
C LYS A 11 -5.65 0.56 22.31
N LYS A 12 -4.52 -0.18 22.23
CA LYS A 12 -3.52 -0.01 21.16
C LYS A 12 -4.10 -0.35 19.78
N LYS A 13 -4.94 -1.40 19.66
CA LYS A 13 -5.59 -1.81 18.40
C LYS A 13 -6.63 -0.81 17.86
N LEU A 14 -7.18 0.07 18.69
CA LEU A 14 -8.15 1.10 18.29
C LEU A 14 -7.51 2.49 18.11
N LYS A 15 -6.24 2.56 17.69
CA LYS A 15 -5.50 3.83 17.56
C LYS A 15 -6.20 4.84 16.64
N TYR A 16 -6.90 4.36 15.61
CA TYR A 16 -7.53 5.21 14.57
C TYR A 16 -9.05 5.06 14.48
N LEU A 17 -9.61 3.92 14.89
CA LEU A 17 -11.04 3.63 14.79
C LEU A 17 -11.84 4.54 15.74
N GLY A 18 -12.84 5.23 15.19
CA GLY A 18 -13.73 6.14 15.94
C GLY A 18 -13.12 7.50 16.31
N LYS A 19 -11.94 7.85 15.79
CA LYS A 19 -11.27 9.14 16.05
C LYS A 19 -11.36 10.16 14.91
N PHE A 20 -11.66 9.69 13.71
CA PHE A 20 -11.74 10.52 12.51
C PHE A 20 -13.10 10.25 11.88
N ASP A 21 -13.88 11.30 11.70
CA ASP A 21 -15.20 11.24 11.07
C ASP A 21 -15.12 11.65 9.58
N PRO A 22 -15.26 10.69 8.65
CA PRO A 22 -15.21 11.00 7.22
C PRO A 22 -16.38 11.90 6.78
N LEU A 23 -17.51 11.92 7.50
CA LEU A 23 -18.64 12.82 7.19
C LEU A 23 -18.32 14.28 7.53
N LYS A 24 -17.31 14.50 8.39
CA LYS A 24 -16.76 15.83 8.70
C LYS A 24 -15.47 16.12 7.94
N ASN A 25 -15.14 15.29 6.95
CA ASN A 25 -13.90 15.36 6.18
C ASN A 25 -12.63 15.22 7.04
N GLU A 26 -12.73 14.51 8.17
CA GLU A 26 -11.58 14.17 8.99
C GLU A 26 -10.97 12.86 8.49
N ILE A 27 -9.66 12.88 8.26
CA ILE A 27 -8.91 11.70 7.81
C ILE A 27 -7.62 11.56 8.62
N VAL A 28 -7.16 10.31 8.75
CA VAL A 28 -5.81 10.05 9.26
C VAL A 28 -4.82 10.56 8.21
N SER A 29 -4.09 11.62 8.55
CA SER A 29 -3.00 12.15 7.71
C SER A 29 -1.77 12.47 8.56
N ILE A 30 -0.59 12.17 8.02
CA ILE A 30 0.72 12.38 8.66
C ILE A 30 1.47 13.54 8.00
N MET A 31 1.25 13.75 6.70
CA MET A 31 1.92 14.76 5.89
C MET A 31 0.95 15.44 4.92
N ASP A 32 1.30 16.64 4.46
CA ASP A 32 0.57 17.33 3.41
C ASP A 32 1.06 16.92 2.00
N LYS A 33 0.45 17.51 0.97
CA LYS A 33 0.76 17.25 -0.45
C LYS A 33 2.20 17.61 -0.85
N ASP A 34 2.86 18.47 -0.09
CA ASP A 34 4.22 18.93 -0.35
C ASP A 34 5.24 18.09 0.45
N GLY A 35 4.78 17.06 1.16
CA GLY A 35 5.59 16.14 1.95
C GLY A 35 5.97 16.68 3.33
N LYS A 36 5.41 17.81 3.78
CA LYS A 36 5.68 18.36 5.11
C LYS A 36 4.88 17.59 6.15
N ILE A 37 5.56 17.15 7.21
CA ILE A 37 4.92 16.44 8.33
C ILE A 37 4.00 17.40 9.10
N THR A 38 2.71 17.08 9.11
CA THR A 38 1.66 17.84 9.80
C THR A 38 1.28 17.21 11.13
N ASN A 39 1.51 15.90 11.31
CA ASN A 39 1.20 15.19 12.55
C ASN A 39 2.37 14.29 13.01
N PRO A 40 3.39 14.86 13.67
CA PRO A 40 4.58 14.12 14.12
C PRO A 40 4.27 12.96 15.06
N LYS A 41 3.18 13.05 15.84
CA LYS A 41 2.77 12.00 16.81
C LYS A 41 2.29 10.72 16.12
N LEU A 42 1.92 10.80 14.84
CA LEU A 42 1.46 9.65 14.05
C LEU A 42 2.57 9.07 13.16
N MET A 43 3.73 9.71 13.08
CA MET A 43 4.84 9.24 12.26
C MET A 43 5.30 7.84 12.70
N PRO A 44 5.30 6.83 11.81
CA PRO A 44 5.82 5.51 12.12
C PRO A 44 7.35 5.51 12.13
N GLU A 45 7.93 4.58 12.88
CA GLU A 45 9.35 4.24 12.78
C GLU A 45 9.55 3.37 11.53
N ILE A 46 10.11 3.96 10.48
CA ILE A 46 10.44 3.30 9.21
C ILE A 46 11.83 3.76 8.82
N SER A 47 12.71 2.83 8.44
CA SER A 47 14.06 3.16 8.00
C SER A 47 14.06 3.86 6.63
N ASN A 48 15.10 4.65 6.36
CA ASN A 48 15.26 5.28 5.05
C ASN A 48 15.32 4.24 3.91
N ASP A 49 15.94 3.09 4.16
CA ASP A 49 16.05 2.02 3.16
C ASP A 49 14.68 1.43 2.83
N GLU A 50 13.84 1.16 3.82
CA GLU A 50 12.46 0.70 3.61
C GLU A 50 11.61 1.73 2.85
N ILE A 51 11.79 3.03 3.14
CA ILE A 51 11.10 4.10 2.42
C ILE A 51 11.55 4.15 0.95
N ILE A 52 12.86 4.07 0.71
CA ILE A 52 13.43 4.08 -0.64
C ILE A 52 12.94 2.87 -1.44
N ASP A 53 12.94 1.67 -0.84
CA ASP A 53 12.50 0.47 -1.52
C ASP A 53 10.99 0.48 -1.80
N ALA A 54 10.19 0.99 -0.88
CA ALA A 54 8.77 1.22 -1.13
C ALA A 54 8.55 2.20 -2.30
N TYR A 55 9.32 3.29 -2.34
CA TYR A 55 9.28 4.27 -3.42
C TYR A 55 9.69 3.68 -4.79
N LYS A 56 10.71 2.80 -4.82
CA LYS A 56 11.08 2.07 -6.04
C LYS A 56 9.94 1.18 -6.53
N MET A 57 9.27 0.46 -5.63
CA MET A 57 8.14 -0.40 -6.00
C MET A 57 6.96 0.39 -6.57
N MET A 58 6.61 1.53 -5.96
CA MET A 58 5.56 2.42 -6.49
C MET A 58 5.88 2.90 -7.91
N ASN A 59 7.12 3.34 -8.15
CA ASN A 59 7.55 3.79 -9.47
C ASN A 59 7.58 2.67 -10.50
N LEU A 60 8.02 1.47 -10.11
CA LEU A 60 8.02 0.31 -10.99
C LEU A 60 6.59 -0.07 -11.40
N SER A 61 5.66 -0.11 -10.44
CA SER A 61 4.24 -0.35 -10.72
C SER A 61 3.67 0.68 -11.68
N ARG A 62 3.93 1.98 -11.44
CA ARG A 62 3.45 3.05 -12.33
C ARG A 62 3.96 2.87 -13.77
N ARG A 63 5.24 2.52 -13.94
CA ARG A 63 5.84 2.32 -15.27
C ARG A 63 5.25 1.10 -15.97
N GLN A 64 5.05 0.02 -15.23
CA GLN A 64 4.41 -1.19 -15.74
C GLN A 64 2.97 -0.90 -16.19
N ASP A 65 2.18 -0.20 -15.37
CA ASP A 65 0.81 0.18 -15.70
C ASP A 65 0.74 1.06 -16.95
N ILE A 66 1.64 2.05 -17.10
CA ILE A 66 1.71 2.89 -18.31
C ILE A 66 1.97 2.03 -19.55
N TYR A 67 2.91 1.08 -19.45
CA TYR A 67 3.23 0.17 -20.56
C TYR A 67 2.03 -0.72 -20.93
N GLN A 68 1.43 -1.39 -19.94
CA GLN A 68 0.31 -2.30 -20.18
C GLN A 68 -0.93 -1.57 -20.70
N ASN A 69 -1.24 -0.37 -20.20
CA ASN A 69 -2.28 0.49 -20.78
C ASN A 69 -2.00 0.84 -22.25
N THR A 70 -0.73 1.10 -22.59
CA THR A 70 -0.34 1.39 -23.97
C THR A 70 -0.52 0.16 -24.87
N MET A 71 -0.10 -1.01 -24.41
CA MET A 71 -0.29 -2.28 -25.14
C MET A 71 -1.78 -2.62 -25.32
N GLN A 72 -2.59 -2.38 -24.29
CA GLN A 72 -4.03 -2.60 -24.32
C GLN A 72 -4.70 -1.71 -25.38
N ARG A 73 -4.35 -0.42 -25.43
CA ARG A 73 -4.86 0.52 -26.45
C ARG A 73 -4.43 0.17 -27.88
N GLN A 74 -3.35 -0.59 -28.04
CA GLN A 74 -2.88 -1.09 -29.33
C GLN A 74 -3.51 -2.46 -29.71
N GLY A 75 -4.38 -3.02 -28.87
CA GLY A 75 -4.94 -4.37 -29.07
C GLY A 75 -3.94 -5.51 -28.87
N ARG A 76 -2.80 -5.23 -28.23
CA ARG A 76 -1.74 -6.22 -27.94
C ARG A 76 -1.88 -6.88 -26.56
N LEU A 77 -2.81 -6.39 -25.77
CA LEU A 77 -3.22 -6.88 -24.46
C LEU A 77 -4.74 -6.79 -24.40
N LEU A 78 -5.44 -7.84 -23.97
CA LEU A 78 -6.90 -7.89 -24.05
C LEU A 78 -7.55 -6.97 -23.01
N SER A 79 -7.35 -7.28 -21.73
CA SER A 79 -7.90 -6.53 -20.61
C SER A 79 -6.81 -6.20 -19.62
N PHE A 80 -6.81 -4.97 -19.11
CA PHE A 80 -5.86 -4.54 -18.10
C PHE A 80 -6.51 -3.53 -17.15
N LEU A 81 -6.32 -3.73 -15.86
CA LEU A 81 -6.85 -2.86 -14.81
C LEU A 81 -5.69 -2.23 -14.04
N SER A 82 -5.51 -0.94 -14.25
CA SER A 82 -4.45 -0.18 -13.60
C SER A 82 -4.72 0.05 -12.11
N SER A 83 -3.62 0.03 -11.34
CA SER A 83 -3.45 0.45 -9.94
C SER A 83 -2.98 1.90 -9.80
N THR A 84 -2.98 2.69 -10.88
CA THR A 84 -2.53 4.09 -10.86
C THR A 84 -3.29 4.89 -9.79
N GLY A 85 -2.53 5.51 -8.88
CA GLY A 85 -3.06 6.29 -7.76
C GLY A 85 -3.26 5.48 -6.47
N GLN A 86 -3.03 4.17 -6.49
CA GLN A 86 -3.17 3.27 -5.33
C GLN A 86 -1.84 2.67 -4.88
N GLU A 87 -0.73 3.00 -5.56
CA GLU A 87 0.56 2.33 -5.39
C GLU A 87 1.07 2.39 -3.95
N ALA A 88 0.93 3.55 -3.30
CA ALA A 88 1.37 3.74 -1.92
C ALA A 88 0.61 2.85 -0.93
N CYS A 89 -0.72 2.79 -1.07
CA CYS A 89 -1.56 1.92 -0.24
C CYS A 89 -1.18 0.46 -0.45
N GLU A 90 -0.99 0.05 -1.70
CA GLU A 90 -0.64 -1.31 -2.09
C GLU A 90 0.70 -1.78 -1.51
N VAL A 91 1.75 -0.99 -1.71
CA VAL A 91 3.08 -1.31 -1.16
C VAL A 91 3.05 -1.29 0.36
N ALA A 92 2.34 -0.33 0.97
CA ALA A 92 2.30 -0.18 2.42
C ALA A 92 1.67 -1.39 3.13
N TYR A 93 0.51 -1.90 2.67
CA TYR A 93 -0.08 -3.06 3.34
C TYR A 93 0.78 -4.30 3.15
N ILE A 94 1.46 -4.49 2.01
CA ILE A 94 2.37 -5.61 1.79
C ILE A 94 3.59 -5.55 2.71
N ASN A 95 4.16 -4.36 2.89
CA ASN A 95 5.31 -4.16 3.78
C ASN A 95 4.93 -4.30 5.26
N ALA A 96 3.68 -4.03 5.62
CA ALA A 96 3.17 -4.22 6.97
C ALA A 96 2.87 -5.69 7.34
N LEU A 97 2.78 -6.60 6.35
CA LEU A 97 2.53 -8.02 6.60
C LEU A 97 3.73 -8.70 7.27
N ASN A 98 3.46 -9.59 8.22
CA ASN A 98 4.45 -10.54 8.67
C ASN A 98 4.67 -11.61 7.60
N LYS A 99 5.82 -11.54 6.92
CA LYS A 99 6.19 -12.45 5.83
C LYS A 99 6.19 -13.94 6.18
N LYS A 100 6.23 -14.30 7.48
CA LYS A 100 6.24 -15.69 7.94
C LYS A 100 4.84 -16.26 8.18
N THR A 101 3.85 -15.41 8.46
CA THR A 101 2.54 -15.86 8.97
C THR A 101 1.35 -15.34 8.19
N ASP A 102 1.51 -14.18 7.55
CA ASP A 102 0.39 -13.50 6.93
C ASP A 102 0.33 -13.87 5.45
N TYR A 103 -0.89 -14.17 4.99
CA TYR A 103 -1.17 -14.49 3.60
C TYR A 103 -1.74 -13.27 2.89
N PHE A 104 -1.17 -12.95 1.73
CA PHE A 104 -1.74 -11.96 0.82
C PHE A 104 -2.65 -12.65 -0.20
N VAL A 105 -3.95 -12.36 -0.14
CA VAL A 105 -4.93 -12.77 -1.15
C VAL A 105 -5.20 -11.57 -2.06
N SER A 106 -4.81 -11.69 -3.31
CA SER A 106 -4.86 -10.56 -4.23
C SER A 106 -6.22 -10.33 -4.88
N GLY A 107 -6.48 -9.08 -5.25
CA GLY A 107 -7.49 -8.70 -6.23
C GLY A 107 -6.88 -8.34 -7.60
N TYR A 108 -7.71 -7.73 -8.45
CA TYR A 108 -7.39 -7.35 -9.82
C TYR A 108 -6.76 -5.94 -9.98
N ARG A 109 -6.72 -5.13 -8.91
CA ARG A 109 -6.03 -3.82 -8.85
C ARG A 109 -4.99 -3.87 -7.73
N ASN A 110 -3.96 -4.67 -7.96
CA ASN A 110 -2.94 -4.97 -6.96
C ASN A 110 -1.54 -5.08 -7.60
N SER A 111 -1.28 -4.36 -8.71
CA SER A 111 -0.01 -4.44 -9.44
C SER A 111 1.19 -4.10 -8.55
N ALA A 112 1.09 -3.04 -7.75
CA ALA A 112 2.17 -2.62 -6.86
C ALA A 112 2.34 -3.61 -5.70
N ALA A 113 1.24 -4.20 -5.24
CA ALA A 113 1.26 -5.23 -4.21
C ALA A 113 1.95 -6.52 -4.68
N TRP A 114 1.68 -6.97 -5.92
CA TRP A 114 2.35 -8.11 -6.53
C TRP A 114 3.85 -7.88 -6.62
N LEU A 115 4.27 -6.71 -7.08
CA LEU A 115 5.68 -6.32 -7.13
C LEU A 115 6.32 -6.31 -5.73
N ALA A 116 5.66 -5.70 -4.75
CA ALA A 116 6.14 -5.63 -3.36
C ALA A 116 6.20 -7.01 -2.67
N MET A 117 5.38 -7.97 -3.12
CA MET A 117 5.46 -9.38 -2.70
C MET A 117 6.60 -10.14 -3.36
N GLY A 118 7.32 -9.53 -4.30
CA GLY A 118 8.47 -10.12 -5.00
C GLY A 118 8.11 -10.79 -6.33
N GLN A 119 6.88 -10.61 -6.84
CA GLN A 119 6.53 -11.17 -8.14
C GLN A 119 7.31 -10.45 -9.25
N PRO A 120 7.99 -11.17 -10.15
CA PRO A 120 8.66 -10.54 -11.28
C PRO A 120 7.66 -9.78 -12.17
N PRO A 121 7.98 -8.56 -12.62
CA PRO A 121 7.10 -7.75 -13.49
C PRO A 121 6.61 -8.54 -14.71
N ARG A 122 7.49 -9.36 -15.31
CA ARG A 122 7.17 -10.22 -16.45
C ARG A 122 6.00 -11.17 -16.17
N ASN A 123 5.95 -11.76 -14.98
CA ASN A 123 4.89 -12.70 -14.63
C ASN A 123 3.55 -11.99 -14.48
N ILE A 124 3.56 -10.77 -13.92
CA ILE A 124 2.37 -9.91 -13.86
C ILE A 124 1.90 -9.56 -15.27
N MET A 125 2.82 -9.20 -16.17
CA MET A 125 2.46 -8.87 -17.55
C MET A 125 1.88 -10.05 -18.33
N LEU A 126 2.32 -11.28 -18.04
CA LEU A 126 1.80 -12.50 -18.66
C LEU A 126 0.44 -12.94 -18.11
N TYR A 127 0.06 -12.48 -16.92
CA TYR A 127 -1.23 -12.78 -16.33
C TYR A 127 -2.39 -12.04 -17.04
N TRP A 128 -2.10 -10.85 -17.57
CA TRP A 128 -3.04 -10.03 -18.33
C TRP A 128 -3.00 -10.35 -19.82
#